data_AF-A0A2T2VKC5-F1
#
_entry.id   AF-A0A2T2VKC5-F1
#
_cell.length_a   1.000
_cell.length_b   1.000
_cell.length_c   1.000
_cell.angle_alpha   90.00
_cell.angle_beta   90.00
_cell.angle_gamma   90.00
#
_symmetry.space_group_name_H-M   'P 1'
#
loop_
_entity.id
_entity.type
_entity.pdbx_description
1 polymer ?
#
loop_
_entity_poly.entity_id
_entity_poly.type
_entity_poly.pdbx_seq_one_letter_code
_entity_poly.pdbx_strand_id
1 'polypeptide(L)'
;SFFGNPLISKNHLEKRIKQLYFSGYLNKYDIKIHTYNANGVPYKSPIVPSLSYFKDLINKKGEETDVNNLYFIKNPGKPTSYLTLYRFQRNTRNIGTLIIEIRERVFYEESIYPALLLESRVKNPENIANYSYAIYNNNRMVSQKGDYPFPVVSYLRDIDKPFHFYKDENYSHLLYLINEGNFIILSRELPGFIYPLSVFSFLFLIFLMLGFLFHQFPNLKSLTSPFKAYQKHGLKGLNPFRNLLFQHKIQVAILSAVLLVLLIVGIATVNYLTLDYQEKLHDEIERKIKLISAELGPEIQQSQGSIYQNKEAILAKIKRLSGIYQLDINVFDLHGHLLTSSQPRIYDEGIIE
;
A
#
# COMPACT_ATOMS: atom_id res chain seq x y z
N SER A 1 21.91 15.71 -36.59
CA SER A 1 21.42 14.36 -36.23
C SER A 1 22.33 13.78 -35.15
N PHE A 2 21.80 12.97 -34.22
CA PHE A 2 22.58 12.38 -33.11
C PHE A 2 23.80 11.58 -33.61
N PHE A 3 23.62 10.74 -34.63
CA PHE A 3 24.70 9.94 -35.25
C PHE A 3 25.68 10.75 -36.11
N GLY A 4 25.39 12.03 -36.37
CA GLY A 4 26.25 12.91 -37.17
C GLY A 4 26.89 14.05 -36.38
N ASN A 5 26.65 14.15 -35.07
CA ASN A 5 27.19 15.22 -34.22
C ASN A 5 27.88 14.61 -32.98
N PRO A 6 29.21 14.77 -32.84
CA PRO A 6 29.96 14.23 -31.71
C PRO A 6 29.57 14.89 -30.37
N LEU A 7 29.08 16.13 -30.37
CA LEU A 7 28.78 16.92 -29.16
C LEU A 7 27.48 16.51 -28.45
N ILE A 8 26.55 15.84 -29.15
CA ILE A 8 25.29 15.41 -28.53
C ILE A 8 25.55 14.16 -27.67
N SER A 9 25.39 14.29 -26.36
CA SER A 9 25.51 13.17 -25.43
C SER A 9 24.32 12.22 -25.52
N LYS A 10 24.52 10.96 -25.13
CA LYS A 10 23.43 9.98 -25.03
C LYS A 10 22.34 10.45 -24.07
N ASN A 11 22.71 10.99 -22.92
CA ASN A 11 21.77 11.49 -21.92
C ASN A 11 20.85 12.59 -22.48
N HIS A 12 21.37 13.45 -23.35
CA HIS A 12 20.56 14.48 -24.01
C HIS A 12 19.52 13.85 -24.96
N LEU A 13 19.91 12.82 -25.71
CA LEU A 13 18.98 12.06 -26.56
C LEU A 13 17.91 11.36 -25.72
N GLU A 14 18.31 10.69 -24.64
CA GLU A 14 17.40 9.98 -23.74
C GLU A 14 16.38 10.92 -23.11
N LYS A 15 16.85 12.06 -22.55
CA LYS A 15 15.98 13.07 -21.95
C LYS A 15 14.99 13.62 -22.98
N ARG A 16 15.45 13.92 -24.19
CA ARG A 16 14.60 14.45 -25.27
C ARG A 16 13.55 13.44 -25.73
N ILE A 17 13.90 12.17 -25.91
CA ILE A 17 12.94 11.12 -26.30
C ILE A 17 11.90 10.92 -25.18
N LYS A 18 12.36 10.85 -23.92
CA LYS A 18 11.47 10.72 -22.75
C LYS A 18 10.46 11.88 -22.69
N GLN A 19 10.92 13.12 -22.82
CA GLN A 19 10.07 14.30 -22.71
C GLN A 19 9.09 14.47 -23.87
N LEU A 20 9.48 14.13 -25.11
CA LEU A 20 8.64 14.34 -26.28
C LEU A 20 7.62 13.23 -26.51
N TYR A 21 8.00 11.98 -26.24
CA TYR A 21 7.21 10.81 -26.67
C TYR A 21 6.69 9.95 -25.52
N PHE A 22 7.26 10.06 -24.32
CA PHE A 22 6.89 9.25 -23.16
C PHE A 22 6.35 10.08 -22.00
N SER A 23 5.69 11.20 -22.32
CA SER A 23 4.91 12.03 -21.40
C SER A 23 3.44 11.59 -21.32
N GLY A 24 2.72 12.04 -20.28
CA GLY A 24 1.29 11.73 -20.10
C GLY A 24 1.03 10.24 -19.90
N TYR A 25 0.12 9.65 -20.69
CA TYR A 25 -0.28 8.24 -20.60
C TYR A 25 0.89 7.26 -20.70
N LEU A 26 1.94 7.59 -21.46
CA LEU A 26 3.10 6.73 -21.67
C LEU A 26 4.14 6.81 -20.54
N ASN A 27 3.95 7.67 -19.54
CA ASN A 27 4.84 7.75 -18.36
C ASN A 27 4.81 6.48 -17.49
N LYS A 28 3.82 5.61 -17.68
CA LYS A 28 3.77 4.28 -17.03
C LYS A 28 4.83 3.30 -17.54
N TYR A 29 5.59 3.65 -18.58
CA TYR A 29 6.66 2.83 -19.10
C TYR A 29 8.04 3.35 -18.68
N ASP A 30 8.95 2.44 -18.38
CA ASP A 30 10.39 2.72 -18.30
C ASP A 30 11.02 2.43 -19.67
N ILE A 31 11.84 3.36 -20.16
CA ILE A 31 12.49 3.24 -21.46
C ILE A 31 14.00 3.21 -21.32
N LYS A 32 14.61 2.23 -21.99
CA LYS A 32 16.06 2.10 -22.13
C LYS A 32 16.43 2.25 -23.59
N ILE A 33 17.36 3.15 -23.85
CA ILE A 33 17.79 3.49 -25.21
C ILE A 33 19.20 2.95 -25.43
N HIS A 34 19.34 2.18 -26.50
CA HIS A 34 20.59 1.60 -26.95
C HIS A 34 20.93 2.12 -28.34
N THR A 35 22.15 2.63 -28.50
CA THR A 35 22.61 3.29 -29.72
C THR A 35 23.81 2.55 -30.29
N TYR A 36 23.79 2.32 -31.61
CA TYR A 36 24.84 1.61 -32.33
C TYR A 36 25.26 2.40 -33.57
N ASN A 37 26.55 2.33 -33.92
CA ASN A 37 27.07 2.95 -35.13
C ASN A 37 26.69 2.14 -36.39
N ALA A 38 27.14 2.58 -37.55
CA ALA A 38 26.88 1.92 -38.84
C ALA A 38 27.30 0.43 -38.86
N ASN A 39 28.35 0.07 -38.09
CA ASN A 39 28.91 -1.27 -38.01
C ASN A 39 28.24 -2.14 -36.91
N GLY A 40 27.22 -1.62 -36.22
CA GLY A 40 26.53 -2.34 -35.16
C GLY A 40 27.28 -2.39 -33.82
N VAL A 41 28.34 -1.60 -33.67
CA VAL A 41 29.09 -1.46 -32.41
C VAL A 41 28.39 -0.42 -31.53
N PRO A 42 28.30 -0.64 -30.20
CA PRO A 42 27.77 0.36 -29.28
C PRO A 42 28.38 1.74 -29.50
N TYR A 43 27.52 2.74 -29.64
CA TYR A 43 27.90 4.11 -29.91
C TYR A 43 27.58 4.99 -28.72
N LYS A 44 28.59 5.66 -28.15
CA LYS A 44 28.47 6.54 -26.97
C LYS A 44 27.85 5.85 -25.74
N SER A 45 27.97 4.52 -25.65
CA SER A 45 27.46 3.71 -24.55
C SER A 45 28.30 2.42 -24.43
N PRO A 46 29.42 2.42 -23.71
CA PRO A 46 30.38 1.31 -23.72
C PRO A 46 29.86 0.01 -23.06
N ILE A 47 28.83 0.12 -22.20
CA ILE A 47 28.28 -1.02 -21.44
C ILE A 47 26.84 -1.28 -21.87
N VAL A 48 26.65 -1.87 -23.06
CA VAL A 48 25.32 -2.30 -23.54
C VAL A 48 25.42 -3.64 -24.26
N PRO A 49 24.33 -4.45 -24.28
CA PRO A 49 24.28 -5.67 -25.08
C PRO A 49 24.58 -5.38 -26.55
N SER A 50 25.12 -6.37 -27.27
CA SER A 50 25.40 -6.23 -28.70
C SER A 50 24.12 -6.04 -29.52
N LEU A 51 24.24 -5.46 -30.71
CA LEU A 51 23.11 -5.38 -31.64
C LEU A 51 22.59 -6.79 -32.03
N SER A 52 23.48 -7.78 -32.10
CA SER A 52 23.10 -9.18 -32.38
C SER A 52 22.22 -9.76 -31.28
N TYR A 53 22.50 -9.47 -30.00
CA TYR A 53 21.69 -9.93 -28.88
C TYR A 53 20.21 -9.51 -29.04
N PHE A 54 19.96 -8.25 -29.38
CA PHE A 54 18.58 -7.77 -29.55
C PHE A 54 17.91 -8.35 -30.79
N LYS A 55 18.65 -8.56 -31.89
CA LYS A 55 18.12 -9.25 -33.08
C LYS A 55 17.73 -10.69 -32.76
N ASP A 56 18.58 -11.42 -32.04
CA ASP A 56 18.30 -12.79 -31.62
C ASP A 56 17.12 -12.85 -30.66
N LEU A 57 16.99 -11.87 -29.76
CA LEU A 57 15.87 -11.76 -28.84
C LEU A 57 14.55 -11.55 -29.58
N ILE A 58 14.52 -10.65 -30.58
CA ILE A 58 13.35 -10.43 -31.44
C ILE A 58 13.04 -11.70 -32.24
N ASN A 59 14.03 -12.33 -32.85
CA ASN A 59 13.80 -13.53 -33.68
C ASN A 59 13.30 -14.74 -32.88
N LYS A 60 13.77 -14.92 -31.63
CA LYS A 60 13.43 -16.10 -30.82
C LYS A 60 12.20 -15.90 -29.95
N LYS A 61 11.90 -14.67 -29.53
CA LYS A 61 10.87 -14.36 -28.53
C LYS A 61 9.94 -13.21 -28.91
N GLY A 62 10.17 -12.58 -30.05
CA GLY A 62 9.41 -11.43 -30.51
C GLY A 62 8.19 -11.83 -31.34
N GLU A 63 7.07 -11.17 -31.07
CA GLU A 63 5.87 -11.19 -31.89
C GLU A 63 5.68 -9.82 -32.52
N GLU A 64 5.32 -9.79 -33.80
CA GLU A 64 5.04 -8.54 -34.50
C GLU A 64 3.77 -7.90 -33.95
N THR A 65 3.76 -6.58 -33.89
CA THR A 65 2.58 -5.79 -33.50
C THR A 65 2.02 -5.06 -34.72
N ASP A 66 0.83 -4.47 -34.58
CA ASP A 66 0.23 -3.63 -35.62
C ASP A 66 1.07 -2.38 -35.96
N VAL A 67 2.07 -2.06 -35.13
CA VAL A 67 3.00 -0.95 -35.33
C VAL A 67 4.30 -1.49 -35.93
N ASN A 68 4.66 -0.95 -37.10
CA ASN A 68 5.90 -1.29 -37.77
C ASN A 68 7.12 -1.08 -36.86
N ASN A 69 8.04 -2.04 -36.90
CA ASN A 69 9.28 -2.04 -36.12
C ASN A 69 9.06 -2.05 -34.61
N LEU A 70 7.90 -2.50 -34.11
CA LEU A 70 7.62 -2.72 -32.71
C LEU A 70 7.31 -4.20 -32.50
N TYR A 71 8.07 -4.84 -31.61
CA TYR A 71 7.99 -6.26 -31.32
C TYR A 71 7.64 -6.48 -29.85
N PHE A 72 6.62 -7.29 -29.59
CA PHE A 72 6.24 -7.74 -28.26
C PHE A 72 7.12 -8.92 -27.84
N ILE A 73 7.78 -8.85 -26.69
CA ILE A 73 8.71 -9.90 -26.25
C ILE A 73 8.03 -10.80 -25.21
N LYS A 74 7.69 -12.03 -25.61
CA LYS A 74 7.16 -13.05 -24.69
C LYS A 74 8.28 -13.58 -23.81
N ASN A 75 8.22 -13.30 -22.52
CA ASN A 75 9.18 -13.82 -21.56
C ASN A 75 8.49 -14.29 -20.28
N PRO A 76 8.20 -15.59 -20.14
CA PRO A 76 7.56 -16.12 -18.94
C PRO A 76 8.42 -15.80 -17.71
N GLY A 77 7.80 -15.21 -16.68
CA GLY A 77 8.47 -14.82 -15.42
C GLY A 77 9.20 -13.47 -15.44
N LYS A 78 9.10 -12.67 -16.51
CA LYS A 78 9.56 -11.27 -16.52
C LYS A 78 8.42 -10.32 -16.92
N PRO A 79 8.47 -9.05 -16.49
CA PRO A 79 7.51 -8.05 -16.97
C PRO A 79 7.52 -7.98 -18.49
N THR A 80 6.33 -7.81 -19.06
CA THR A 80 6.11 -7.60 -20.47
C THR A 80 6.98 -6.45 -20.99
N SER A 81 7.67 -6.69 -22.11
CA SER A 81 8.49 -5.68 -22.76
C SER A 81 8.24 -5.60 -24.26
N TYR A 82 8.40 -4.40 -24.79
CA TYR A 82 8.40 -4.12 -26.22
C TYR A 82 9.78 -3.67 -26.64
N LEU A 83 10.21 -4.13 -27.81
CA LEU A 83 11.45 -3.68 -28.43
C LEU A 83 11.14 -3.03 -29.77
N THR A 84 11.70 -1.86 -29.99
CA THR A 84 11.74 -1.24 -31.32
C THR A 84 13.16 -1.19 -31.85
N LEU A 85 13.30 -1.43 -33.15
CA LEU A 85 14.56 -1.36 -33.87
C LEU A 85 14.42 -0.40 -35.04
N TYR A 86 15.10 0.74 -34.95
CA TYR A 86 15.09 1.77 -35.97
C TYR A 86 16.49 1.98 -36.57
N ARG A 87 16.59 1.90 -37.90
CA ARG A 87 17.84 2.15 -38.64
C ARG A 87 17.80 3.53 -39.26
N PHE A 88 18.79 4.35 -38.94
CA PHE A 88 18.94 5.67 -39.55
C PHE A 88 19.81 5.57 -40.78
N GLN A 89 19.32 6.06 -41.91
CA GLN A 89 20.04 6.06 -43.18
C GLN A 89 20.28 7.50 -43.67
N ARG A 90 21.41 7.73 -44.33
CA ARG A 90 21.72 8.95 -45.09
C ARG A 90 22.19 8.53 -46.47
N ASN A 91 21.53 8.99 -47.53
CA ASN A 91 21.85 8.66 -48.92
C ASN A 91 22.08 7.15 -49.10
N THR A 92 21.09 6.34 -48.70
CA THR A 92 21.06 4.86 -48.71
C THR A 92 22.10 4.13 -47.84
N ARG A 93 23.02 4.84 -47.18
CA ARG A 93 23.98 4.26 -46.22
C ARG A 93 23.46 4.32 -44.79
N ASN A 94 23.55 3.20 -44.07
CA ASN A 94 23.26 3.15 -42.64
C ASN A 94 24.25 4.03 -41.86
N ILE A 95 23.75 4.97 -41.08
CA ILE A 95 24.56 5.86 -40.23
C ILE A 95 24.45 5.49 -38.75
N GLY A 96 23.49 4.66 -38.37
CA GLY A 96 23.34 4.20 -36.99
C GLY A 96 22.04 3.46 -36.74
N THR A 97 22.01 2.65 -35.68
CA THR A 97 20.82 1.92 -35.25
C THR A 97 20.45 2.35 -33.83
N LEU A 98 19.15 2.54 -33.61
CA LEU A 98 18.57 2.82 -32.31
C LEU A 98 17.67 1.66 -31.92
N ILE A 99 17.86 1.16 -30.71
CA ILE A 99 16.95 0.22 -30.08
C ILE A 99 16.35 0.91 -28.87
N ILE A 100 15.02 0.89 -28.76
CA ILE A 100 14.32 1.36 -27.56
C ILE A 100 13.64 0.15 -26.95
N GLU A 101 14.00 -0.14 -25.72
CA GLU A 101 13.34 -1.12 -24.90
C GLU A 101 12.33 -0.41 -24.01
N ILE A 102 11.07 -0.82 -24.10
CA ILE A 102 9.94 -0.25 -23.39
C ILE A 102 9.43 -1.34 -22.45
N ARG A 103 9.52 -1.09 -21.14
CA ARG A 103 9.02 -2.01 -20.12
C ARG A 103 7.94 -1.30 -19.33
N GLU A 104 6.86 -2.00 -19.01
CA GLU A 104 5.89 -1.45 -18.06
C GLU A 104 6.58 -1.24 -16.71
N ARG A 105 6.39 -0.07 -16.10
CA ARG A 105 6.88 0.16 -14.74
C ARG A 105 6.09 -0.74 -13.82
N VAL A 106 6.80 -1.67 -13.18
CA VAL A 106 6.24 -2.37 -12.03
C VAL A 106 6.09 -1.31 -10.94
N PHE A 107 4.86 -0.85 -10.72
CA PHE A 107 4.54 -0.07 -9.53
C PHE A 107 4.69 -1.01 -8.34
N TYR A 108 5.84 -0.93 -7.67
CA TYR A 108 5.93 -1.41 -6.31
C TYR A 108 5.07 -0.47 -5.48
N GLU A 109 3.91 -0.96 -5.00
CA GLU A 109 3.06 -0.28 -4.02
C GLU A 109 3.78 -0.02 -2.68
N GLU A 110 5.08 -0.35 -2.57
CA GLU A 110 5.96 0.06 -1.47
C GLU A 110 6.15 1.58 -1.38
N SER A 111 5.71 2.34 -2.39
CA SER A 111 5.64 3.80 -2.26
C SER A 111 4.27 4.18 -1.71
N ILE A 112 4.21 4.68 -0.47
CA ILE A 112 3.09 5.46 0.07
C ILE A 112 3.07 6.84 -0.61
N TYR A 113 3.23 6.85 -1.93
CA TYR A 113 3.09 8.05 -2.72
C TYR A 113 1.62 8.44 -2.65
N PRO A 114 1.27 9.67 -2.25
CA PRO A 114 -0.12 10.06 -2.15
C PRO A 114 -0.84 9.75 -3.47
N ALA A 115 -1.90 8.95 -3.39
CA ALA A 115 -2.77 8.66 -4.54
C ALA A 115 -3.31 9.95 -5.20
N LEU A 116 -3.26 11.07 -4.46
CA LEU A 116 -3.59 12.43 -4.89
C LEU A 116 -2.70 13.00 -6.02
N LEU A 117 -1.47 12.51 -6.19
CA LEU A 117 -0.53 12.99 -7.21
C LEU A 117 -0.53 12.12 -8.47
N LEU A 118 -1.17 10.95 -8.39
CA LEU A 118 -1.45 10.14 -9.56
C LEU A 118 -2.69 10.72 -10.23
N GLU A 119 -2.53 11.28 -11.43
CA GLU A 119 -3.69 11.60 -12.29
C GLU A 119 -4.62 10.39 -12.32
N SER A 120 -5.85 10.63 -11.84
CA SER A 120 -6.78 9.66 -11.30
C SER A 120 -7.34 8.70 -12.35
N ARG A 121 -6.53 7.75 -12.82
CA ARG A 121 -6.95 6.77 -13.83
C ARG A 121 -6.45 5.35 -13.62
N VAL A 122 -5.96 5.03 -12.43
CA VAL A 122 -5.85 3.64 -11.97
C VAL A 122 -6.65 3.55 -10.68
N LYS A 123 -7.92 3.14 -10.80
CA LYS A 123 -8.71 2.76 -9.62
C LYS A 123 -7.97 1.59 -8.98
N ASN A 124 -7.22 1.85 -7.92
CA ASN A 124 -6.89 0.80 -6.98
C ASN A 124 -8.25 0.29 -6.46
N PRO A 125 -8.61 -0.98 -6.68
CA PRO A 125 -9.81 -1.50 -6.08
C PRO A 125 -9.61 -1.42 -4.57
N GLU A 126 -10.34 -0.50 -3.92
CA GLU A 126 -10.27 -0.21 -2.48
C GLU A 126 -10.40 -1.48 -1.60
N ASN A 127 -10.89 -2.58 -2.18
CA ASN A 127 -11.08 -3.87 -1.55
C ASN A 127 -9.83 -4.79 -1.51
N ILE A 128 -8.69 -4.47 -2.12
CA ILE A 128 -7.47 -5.30 -2.00
C ILE A 128 -6.73 -5.05 -0.67
N ALA A 129 -6.93 -3.90 -0.01
CA ALA A 129 -6.19 -3.56 1.21
C ALA A 129 -6.36 -4.58 2.35
N ASN A 130 -7.53 -5.22 2.46
CA ASN A 130 -7.82 -6.21 3.50
C ASN A 130 -7.40 -7.65 3.13
N TYR A 131 -6.69 -7.81 2.01
CA TYR A 131 -6.23 -9.11 1.52
C TYR A 131 -4.71 -9.11 1.43
N SER A 132 -4.11 -10.12 2.01
CA SER A 132 -2.71 -10.45 1.73
C SER A 132 -2.65 -11.30 0.47
N TYR A 133 -1.61 -11.15 -0.35
CA TYR A 133 -1.43 -12.01 -1.53
C TYR A 133 0.04 -12.41 -1.71
N ALA A 134 0.25 -13.57 -2.32
CA ALA A 134 1.55 -14.01 -2.81
C ALA A 134 1.44 -14.58 -4.23
N ILE A 135 2.44 -14.29 -5.04
CA ILE A 135 2.56 -14.73 -6.43
C ILE A 135 3.68 -15.76 -6.50
N TYR A 136 3.40 -16.92 -7.08
CA TYR A 136 4.33 -18.03 -7.22
C TYR A 136 4.61 -18.33 -8.69
N ASN A 137 5.87 -18.65 -8.99
CA ASN A 137 6.34 -19.19 -10.26
C ASN A 137 7.15 -20.45 -9.97
N ASN A 138 6.77 -21.57 -10.59
CA ASN A 138 7.37 -22.88 -10.38
C ASN A 138 7.51 -23.23 -8.89
N ASN A 139 6.40 -23.06 -8.14
CA ASN A 139 6.30 -23.29 -6.69
C ASN A 139 7.18 -22.41 -5.81
N ARG A 140 7.91 -21.42 -6.36
CA ARG A 140 8.69 -20.44 -5.60
C ARG A 140 8.00 -19.09 -5.60
N MET A 141 7.94 -18.48 -4.42
CA MET A 141 7.36 -17.16 -4.24
C MET A 141 8.21 -16.10 -4.95
N VAL A 142 7.58 -15.32 -5.82
CA VAL A 142 8.20 -14.21 -6.56
C VAL A 142 7.93 -12.89 -5.87
N SER A 143 6.73 -12.72 -5.30
CA SER A 143 6.30 -11.49 -4.64
C SER A 143 5.23 -11.80 -3.60
N GLN A 144 5.19 -11.01 -2.53
CA GLN A 144 4.13 -11.06 -1.51
C GLN A 144 3.74 -9.66 -1.05
N LYS A 145 2.54 -9.52 -0.50
CA LYS A 145 2.03 -8.30 0.14
C LYS A 145 1.00 -8.64 1.22
N GLY A 146 0.93 -7.83 2.27
CA GLY A 146 -0.02 -7.94 3.37
C GLY A 146 0.57 -8.63 4.60
N ASP A 147 -0.27 -8.88 5.59
CA ASP A 147 0.12 -9.33 6.93
C ASP A 147 0.32 -10.85 7.03
N TYR A 148 -0.25 -11.63 6.09
CA TYR A 148 -0.11 -13.09 6.10
C TYR A 148 1.28 -13.54 5.64
N PRO A 149 2.04 -14.32 6.45
CA PRO A 149 3.38 -14.78 6.10
C PRO A 149 3.29 -15.99 5.15
N PHE A 150 3.41 -15.74 3.84
CA PHE A 150 3.37 -16.80 2.84
C PHE A 150 4.67 -17.63 2.82
N PRO A 151 4.59 -18.96 2.62
CA PRO A 151 5.78 -19.81 2.56
C PRO A 151 6.58 -19.53 1.28
N VAL A 152 7.91 -19.48 1.38
CA VAL A 152 8.81 -19.22 0.23
C VAL A 152 8.65 -20.27 -0.88
N VAL A 153 8.41 -21.52 -0.49
CA VAL A 153 8.08 -22.63 -1.39
C VAL A 153 6.70 -23.12 -1.03
N SER A 154 5.79 -23.10 -2.00
CA SER A 154 4.45 -23.65 -1.80
C SER A 154 4.42 -25.11 -2.25
N TYR A 155 3.99 -25.98 -1.34
CA TYR A 155 3.86 -27.42 -1.55
C TYR A 155 2.47 -27.83 -2.05
N LEU A 156 1.62 -26.87 -2.40
CA LEU A 156 0.29 -27.16 -2.94
C LEU A 156 0.48 -27.85 -4.30
N ARG A 157 0.17 -29.15 -4.33
CA ARG A 157 0.17 -30.01 -5.52
C ARG A 157 -1.27 -30.37 -5.87
N ASP A 158 -1.48 -30.65 -7.16
CA ASP A 158 -2.70 -31.20 -7.73
C ASP A 158 -3.94 -30.33 -7.54
N ILE A 159 -3.98 -29.22 -8.27
CA ILE A 159 -5.15 -28.35 -8.33
C ILE A 159 -5.66 -28.34 -9.76
N ASP A 160 -6.70 -29.14 -10.01
CA ASP A 160 -7.34 -29.27 -11.33
C ASP A 160 -8.31 -28.13 -11.64
N LYS A 161 -8.60 -27.26 -10.66
CA LYS A 161 -9.60 -26.19 -10.76
C LYS A 161 -8.94 -24.82 -10.78
N PRO A 162 -9.43 -23.86 -11.59
CA PRO A 162 -8.84 -22.52 -11.67
C PRO A 162 -8.90 -21.76 -10.34
N PHE A 163 -9.86 -22.10 -9.47
CA PHE A 163 -10.01 -21.51 -8.13
C PHE A 163 -10.15 -22.61 -7.08
N HIS A 164 -9.40 -22.49 -5.99
CA HIS A 164 -9.50 -23.38 -4.83
C HIS A 164 -9.49 -22.58 -3.54
N PHE A 165 -10.51 -22.78 -2.70
CA PHE A 165 -10.58 -22.19 -1.37
C PHE A 165 -10.16 -23.22 -0.33
N TYR A 166 -9.29 -22.81 0.59
CA TYR A 166 -8.92 -23.60 1.76
C TYR A 166 -8.82 -22.71 2.99
N LYS A 167 -8.97 -23.29 4.17
CA LYS A 167 -8.79 -22.59 5.44
C LYS A 167 -7.53 -23.11 6.10
N ASP A 168 -6.72 -22.18 6.60
CA ASP A 168 -5.54 -22.48 7.40
C ASP A 168 -5.59 -21.62 8.65
N GLU A 169 -5.66 -22.26 9.81
CA GLU A 169 -5.84 -21.60 11.11
C GLU A 169 -6.95 -20.53 11.13
N ASN A 170 -6.55 -19.25 11.24
CA ASN A 170 -7.42 -18.08 11.31
C ASN A 170 -7.59 -17.39 9.94
N TYR A 171 -7.09 -17.97 8.86
CA TYR A 171 -7.11 -17.37 7.54
C TYR A 171 -7.94 -18.22 6.56
N SER A 172 -8.64 -17.50 5.67
CA SER A 172 -9.26 -18.07 4.48
C SER A 172 -8.38 -17.75 3.29
N HIS A 173 -7.97 -18.79 2.58
CA HIS A 173 -7.14 -18.68 1.40
C HIS A 173 -7.93 -18.96 0.13
N LEU A 174 -7.63 -18.21 -0.91
CA LEU A 174 -8.06 -18.45 -2.28
C LEU A 174 -6.81 -18.62 -3.13
N LEU A 175 -6.63 -19.82 -3.67
CA LEU A 175 -5.63 -20.09 -4.68
C LEU A 175 -6.26 -19.91 -6.06
N TYR A 176 -5.61 -19.10 -6.89
CA TYR A 176 -5.94 -18.87 -8.28
C TYR A 176 -4.81 -19.34 -9.19
N LEU A 177 -5.11 -20.29 -10.07
CA LEU A 177 -4.18 -20.78 -11.09
C LEU A 177 -4.25 -19.92 -12.34
N ILE A 178 -3.10 -19.39 -12.75
CA ILE A 178 -2.98 -18.63 -14.00
C ILE A 178 -2.62 -19.59 -15.13
N ASN A 179 -1.50 -20.33 -14.97
CA ASN A 179 -0.95 -21.27 -15.94
C ASN A 179 -0.21 -22.41 -15.19
N GLU A 180 0.22 -23.45 -15.89
CA GLU A 180 1.11 -24.48 -15.34
C GLU A 180 2.34 -23.85 -14.67
N GLY A 181 2.44 -23.99 -13.34
CA GLY A 181 3.51 -23.44 -12.52
C GLY A 181 3.34 -21.99 -12.04
N ASN A 182 2.34 -21.24 -12.52
CA ASN A 182 2.06 -19.86 -12.07
C ASN A 182 0.71 -19.78 -11.34
N PHE A 183 0.74 -19.39 -10.07
CA PHE A 183 -0.46 -19.22 -9.26
C PHE A 183 -0.33 -18.09 -8.26
N ILE A 184 -1.47 -17.58 -7.81
CA ILE A 184 -1.60 -16.55 -6.79
C ILE A 184 -2.35 -17.15 -5.62
N ILE A 185 -1.88 -16.90 -4.40
CA ILE A 185 -2.63 -17.18 -3.18
C ILE A 185 -3.08 -15.84 -2.59
N LEU A 186 -4.38 -15.66 -2.41
CA LEU A 186 -4.96 -14.57 -1.64
C LEU A 186 -5.36 -15.09 -0.26
N SER A 187 -5.07 -14.34 0.78
CA SER A 187 -5.37 -14.69 2.17
C SER A 187 -6.14 -13.56 2.82
N ARG A 188 -7.16 -13.91 3.60
CA ARG A 188 -7.90 -12.97 4.44
C ARG A 188 -8.11 -13.55 5.82
N GLU A 189 -7.86 -12.75 6.84
CA GLU A 189 -8.12 -13.12 8.23
C GLU A 189 -9.63 -13.30 8.44
N LEU A 190 -10.00 -14.42 9.04
CA LEU A 190 -11.37 -14.73 9.43
C LEU A 190 -11.67 -14.04 10.77
N PRO A 191 -12.80 -13.32 10.90
CA PRO A 191 -13.17 -12.74 12.17
C PRO A 191 -13.38 -13.85 13.20
N GLY A 192 -12.60 -13.81 14.29
CA GLY A 192 -12.70 -14.77 15.38
C GLY A 192 -14.02 -14.67 16.15
N PHE A 193 -14.24 -15.60 17.09
CA PHE A 193 -15.46 -15.68 17.90
C PHE A 193 -15.77 -14.41 18.73
N ILE A 194 -14.76 -13.56 18.98
CA ILE A 194 -14.92 -12.29 19.68
C ILE A 194 -15.74 -11.30 18.83
N TYR A 195 -15.63 -11.33 17.49
CA TYR A 195 -16.33 -10.39 16.63
C TYR A 195 -17.87 -10.42 16.79
N PRO A 196 -18.56 -11.58 16.67
CA PRO A 196 -20.00 -11.63 16.92
C PRO A 196 -20.35 -11.29 18.38
N LEU A 197 -19.47 -11.58 19.34
CA LEU A 197 -19.65 -11.19 20.74
C LEU A 197 -19.63 -9.67 20.91
N SER A 198 -18.72 -8.95 20.24
CA SER A 198 -18.67 -7.48 20.23
C SER A 198 -19.93 -6.86 19.64
N VAL A 199 -20.41 -7.38 18.50
CA VAL A 199 -21.66 -6.93 17.89
C VAL A 199 -22.84 -7.16 18.83
N PHE A 200 -22.87 -8.32 19.51
CA PHE A 200 -23.89 -8.64 20.50
C PHE A 200 -23.84 -7.67 21.70
N SER A 201 -22.67 -7.33 22.23
CA SER A 201 -22.52 -6.36 23.32
C SER A 201 -23.04 -4.98 22.94
N PHE A 202 -22.77 -4.52 21.72
CA PHE A 202 -23.30 -3.24 21.22
C PHE A 202 -24.83 -3.26 21.10
N LEU A 203 -25.39 -4.32 20.53
CA LEU A 203 -26.85 -4.51 20.45
C LEU A 203 -27.48 -4.58 21.84
N PHE A 204 -26.85 -5.27 22.79
CA PHE A 204 -27.30 -5.35 24.17
C PHE A 204 -27.38 -3.97 24.82
N LEU A 205 -26.38 -3.12 24.62
CA LEU A 205 -26.37 -1.76 25.16
C LEU A 205 -27.47 -0.89 24.56
N ILE A 206 -27.71 -0.99 23.24
CA ILE A 206 -28.83 -0.32 22.57
C ILE A 206 -30.16 -0.80 23.13
N PHE A 207 -30.36 -2.12 23.28
CA PHE A 207 -31.61 -2.66 23.82
C PHE A 207 -31.83 -2.28 25.28
N LEU A 208 -30.77 -2.20 26.09
CA LEU A 208 -30.85 -1.74 27.47
C LEU A 208 -31.26 -0.25 27.51
N MET A 209 -30.66 0.59 26.66
CA MET A 209 -31.03 2.00 26.53
C MET A 209 -32.48 2.17 26.03
N LEU A 210 -32.89 1.43 25.00
CA LEU A 210 -34.27 1.43 24.49
C LEU A 210 -35.25 0.96 25.57
N GLY A 211 -34.92 -0.11 26.29
CA GLY A 211 -35.73 -0.63 27.39
C GLY A 211 -35.90 0.41 28.50
N PHE A 212 -34.83 1.14 28.84
CA PHE A 212 -34.90 2.26 29.76
C PHE A 212 -35.81 3.38 29.22
N LEU A 213 -35.67 3.78 27.96
CA LEU A 213 -36.52 4.82 27.35
C LEU A 213 -38.00 4.41 27.29
N PHE A 214 -38.29 3.18 26.87
CA PHE A 214 -39.65 2.63 26.85
C PHE A 214 -40.25 2.53 28.24
N HIS A 215 -39.46 2.15 29.26
CA HIS A 215 -39.93 2.14 30.64
C HIS A 215 -40.29 3.55 31.13
N GLN A 216 -39.58 4.60 30.70
CA GLN A 216 -39.88 5.98 31.10
C GLN A 216 -41.01 6.64 30.29
N PHE A 217 -41.34 6.11 29.11
CA PHE A 217 -42.35 6.68 28.21
C PHE A 217 -43.79 6.74 28.79
N PRO A 218 -44.30 5.72 29.51
CA PRO A 218 -45.60 5.79 30.20
C PRO A 218 -45.66 6.89 31.26
N ASN A 219 -44.54 7.16 31.95
CA ASN A 219 -44.44 8.23 32.94
C ASN A 219 -44.48 9.62 32.29
N LEU A 220 -44.07 9.74 31.03
CA LEU A 220 -44.19 10.99 30.25
C LEU A 220 -45.63 11.33 29.86
N LYS A 221 -46.50 10.34 29.64
CA LYS A 221 -47.94 10.60 29.37
C LYS A 221 -48.67 11.19 30.59
N SER A 222 -48.15 10.98 31.80
CA SER A 222 -48.63 11.72 32.98
C SER A 222 -48.17 13.19 32.99
N LEU A 223 -47.11 13.52 32.27
CA LEU A 223 -46.56 14.88 32.16
C LEU A 223 -47.23 15.74 31.06
N THR A 224 -47.99 15.14 30.15
CA THR A 224 -48.79 15.87 29.13
C THR A 224 -50.24 16.13 29.54
N SER A 225 -50.65 15.66 30.73
CA SER A 225 -51.91 16.04 31.37
C SER A 225 -51.77 16.94 32.62
N PRO A 226 -50.88 17.96 32.68
CA PRO A 226 -50.93 18.91 33.79
C PRO A 226 -52.15 19.82 33.64
N PHE A 227 -52.70 19.99 32.43
CA PHE A 227 -53.72 21.00 32.16
C PHE A 227 -55.14 20.71 32.68
N LYS A 228 -55.42 19.52 33.22
CA LYS A 228 -56.69 19.22 33.91
C LYS A 228 -56.59 19.12 35.44
N ALA A 229 -55.38 19.21 36.01
CA ALA A 229 -55.16 19.09 37.47
C ALA A 229 -54.78 20.41 38.16
N TYR A 230 -54.68 21.53 37.43
CA TYR A 230 -54.28 22.82 38.00
C TYR A 230 -55.40 23.65 38.65
N GLN A 231 -56.64 23.14 38.72
CA GLN A 231 -57.75 23.92 39.30
C GLN A 231 -58.11 23.59 40.77
N LYS A 232 -57.46 22.63 41.47
CA LYS A 232 -57.94 22.37 42.85
C LYS A 232 -56.99 21.94 43.97
N HIS A 233 -55.67 21.77 43.80
CA HIS A 233 -54.80 21.66 44.98
C HIS A 233 -53.40 22.21 44.72
N GLY A 234 -52.99 23.12 45.59
CA GLY A 234 -51.72 23.85 45.50
C GLY A 234 -50.48 22.96 45.54
N LEU A 235 -49.45 23.42 44.83
CA LEU A 235 -48.00 23.28 45.05
C LEU A 235 -47.47 22.05 45.84
N LYS A 236 -48.05 20.86 45.66
CA LYS A 236 -47.52 19.58 46.21
C LYS A 236 -47.42 18.48 45.15
N GLY A 237 -47.18 18.85 43.89
CA GLY A 237 -47.30 17.96 42.73
C GLY A 237 -46.07 17.81 41.85
N LEU A 238 -44.86 18.11 42.32
CA LEU A 238 -43.61 18.01 41.52
C LEU A 238 -42.76 16.77 41.83
N ASN A 239 -43.31 15.74 42.48
CA ASN A 239 -42.63 14.45 42.62
C ASN A 239 -43.24 13.44 41.63
N PRO A 240 -42.68 13.27 40.41
CA PRO A 240 -43.13 12.25 39.46
C PRO A 240 -43.05 10.82 40.03
N PHE A 241 -42.36 10.62 41.15
CA PHE A 241 -42.18 9.34 41.85
C PHE A 241 -43.28 8.98 42.86
N ARG A 242 -44.27 9.84 43.11
CA ARG A 242 -45.26 9.58 44.20
C ARG A 242 -46.30 8.51 43.83
N ASN A 243 -46.63 8.37 42.54
CA ASN A 243 -47.67 7.44 42.07
C ASN A 243 -47.13 6.15 41.41
N LEU A 244 -45.83 5.90 41.46
CA LEU A 244 -45.24 4.65 40.97
C LEU A 244 -45.46 3.54 41.99
N LEU A 245 -45.96 2.38 41.53
CA LEU A 245 -45.98 1.14 42.31
C LEU A 245 -44.57 0.83 42.83
N PHE A 246 -44.44 0.38 44.08
CA PHE A 246 -43.14 0.09 44.70
C PHE A 246 -42.26 -0.85 43.85
N GLN A 247 -42.86 -1.79 43.13
CA GLN A 247 -42.18 -2.69 42.19
C GLN A 247 -41.43 -1.93 41.08
N HIS A 248 -42.05 -0.89 40.50
CA HIS A 248 -41.42 -0.08 39.45
C HIS A 248 -40.25 0.74 39.99
N LYS A 249 -40.34 1.24 41.23
CA LYS A 249 -39.23 1.99 41.87
C LYS A 249 -37.99 1.10 42.04
N ILE A 250 -38.20 -0.15 42.43
CA ILE A 250 -37.12 -1.14 42.56
C ILE A 250 -36.51 -1.47 41.19
N GLN A 251 -37.35 -1.72 40.18
CA GLN A 251 -36.89 -2.03 38.82
C GLN A 251 -36.06 -0.89 38.20
N VAL A 252 -36.52 0.37 38.33
CA VAL A 252 -35.77 1.54 37.85
C VAL A 252 -34.46 1.71 38.61
N ALA A 253 -34.44 1.50 39.94
CA ALA A 253 -33.23 1.61 40.73
C ALA A 253 -32.17 0.57 40.30
N ILE A 254 -32.58 -0.68 40.11
CA ILE A 254 -31.70 -1.76 39.66
C ILE A 254 -31.18 -1.47 38.25
N LEU A 255 -32.06 -1.14 37.30
CA LEU A 255 -31.67 -0.88 35.91
C LEU A 255 -30.72 0.32 35.80
N SER A 256 -31.00 1.40 36.55
CA SER A 256 -30.14 2.59 36.58
C SER A 256 -28.79 2.29 37.22
N ALA A 257 -28.76 1.52 38.31
CA ALA A 257 -27.50 1.12 38.94
C ALA A 257 -26.62 0.29 37.99
N VAL A 258 -27.21 -0.67 37.28
CA VAL A 258 -26.48 -1.49 36.28
C VAL A 258 -25.95 -0.61 35.14
N LEU A 259 -26.77 0.29 34.60
CA LEU A 259 -26.35 1.19 33.52
C LEU A 259 -25.24 2.14 33.96
N LEU A 260 -25.30 2.66 35.19
CA LEU A 260 -24.29 3.54 35.75
C LEU A 260 -22.95 2.82 35.95
N VAL A 261 -22.97 1.60 36.49
CA VAL A 261 -21.76 0.77 36.61
C VAL A 261 -21.16 0.49 35.23
N LEU A 262 -21.98 0.14 34.24
CA LEU A 262 -21.51 -0.15 32.88
C LEU A 262 -20.88 1.08 32.23
N LEU A 263 -21.45 2.28 32.42
CA LEU A 263 -20.87 3.54 31.95
C LEU A 263 -19.53 3.84 32.61
N ILE A 264 -19.44 3.73 33.94
CA ILE A 264 -18.18 3.98 34.67
C ILE A 264 -17.10 3.03 34.18
N VAL A 265 -17.40 1.73 34.08
CA VAL A 265 -16.46 0.72 33.61
C VAL A 265 -16.05 1.03 32.16
N GLY A 266 -16.99 1.34 31.28
CA GLY A 266 -16.70 1.70 29.88
C GLY A 266 -15.77 2.91 29.77
N ILE A 267 -16.05 4.00 30.49
CA ILE A 267 -15.19 5.20 30.50
C ILE A 267 -13.81 4.89 31.07
N ALA A 268 -13.75 4.15 32.18
CA ALA A 268 -12.49 3.74 32.79
C ALA A 268 -11.64 2.89 31.83
N THR A 269 -12.25 1.93 31.15
CA THR A 269 -11.58 1.06 30.17
C THR A 269 -11.06 1.86 28.98
N VAL A 270 -11.84 2.78 28.41
CA VAL A 270 -11.40 3.63 27.29
C VAL A 270 -10.19 4.48 27.69
N ASN A 271 -10.25 5.12 28.87
CA ASN A 271 -9.13 5.93 29.36
C ASN A 271 -7.88 5.07 29.61
N TYR A 272 -8.05 3.92 30.27
CA TYR A 272 -6.96 2.98 30.53
C TYR A 272 -6.31 2.51 29.22
N LEU A 273 -7.11 2.06 28.25
CA LEU A 273 -6.61 1.61 26.93
C LEU A 273 -5.90 2.73 26.18
N THR A 274 -6.38 3.97 26.27
CA THR A 274 -5.75 5.11 25.59
C THR A 274 -4.36 5.38 26.16
N LEU A 275 -4.23 5.39 27.49
CA LEU A 275 -2.94 5.61 28.16
C LEU A 275 -1.96 4.47 27.86
N ASP A 276 -2.41 3.22 28.02
CA ASP A 276 -1.60 2.02 27.74
C ASP A 276 -1.15 1.96 26.27
N TYR A 277 -2.03 2.33 25.34
CA TYR A 277 -1.69 2.36 23.92
C TYR A 277 -0.65 3.44 23.59
N GLN A 278 -0.76 4.64 24.18
CA GLN A 278 0.21 5.71 23.98
C GLN A 278 1.60 5.34 24.50
N GLU A 279 1.69 4.74 25.68
CA GLU A 279 2.95 4.28 26.27
C GLU A 279 3.61 3.20 25.41
N LYS A 280 2.83 2.17 25.03
CA LYS A 280 3.31 1.09 24.15
C LYS A 280 3.79 1.61 22.80
N LEU A 281 3.04 2.54 22.20
CA LEU A 281 3.40 3.12 20.91
C LEU A 281 4.70 3.94 21.02
N HIS A 282 4.87 4.70 22.09
CA HIS A 282 6.09 5.45 22.35
C HIS A 282 7.31 4.53 22.46
N ASP A 283 7.20 3.49 23.30
CA ASP A 283 8.27 2.50 23.49
C ASP A 283 8.61 1.75 22.19
N GLU A 284 7.60 1.43 21.38
CA GLU A 284 7.78 0.78 20.09
C GLU A 284 8.54 1.69 19.11
N ILE A 285 8.14 2.97 19.00
CA ILE A 285 8.80 3.96 18.15
C ILE A 285 10.25 4.17 18.61
N GLU A 286 10.48 4.33 19.92
CA GLU A 286 11.83 4.53 20.45
C GLU A 286 12.73 3.32 20.15
N ARG A 287 12.22 2.10 20.33
CA ARG A 287 12.93 0.87 19.99
C ARG A 287 13.28 0.81 18.51
N LYS A 288 12.32 1.14 17.62
CA LYS A 288 12.55 1.19 16.16
C LYS A 288 13.61 2.23 15.81
N ILE A 289 13.57 3.42 16.40
CA ILE A 289 14.59 4.47 16.21
C ILE A 289 15.97 3.97 16.62
N LYS A 290 16.10 3.33 17.80
CA LYS A 290 17.38 2.78 18.28
C LYS A 290 17.93 1.72 17.35
N LEU A 291 17.10 0.79 16.87
CA LEU A 291 17.50 -0.26 15.93
C LEU A 291 17.94 0.32 14.58
N ILE A 292 17.15 1.23 14.02
CA ILE A 292 17.48 1.91 12.75
C ILE A 292 18.76 2.72 12.88
N SER A 293 18.94 3.44 13.99
CA SER A 293 20.14 4.24 14.24
C SER A 293 21.38 3.37 14.42
N ALA A 294 21.27 2.24 15.12
CA ALA A 294 22.37 1.28 15.28
C ALA A 294 22.80 0.66 13.95
N GLU A 295 21.84 0.43 13.04
CA GLU A 295 22.09 -0.17 11.73
C GLU A 295 22.57 0.84 10.67
N LEU A 296 22.17 2.11 10.78
CA LEU A 296 22.61 3.20 9.88
C LEU A 296 23.92 3.86 10.35
N GLY A 297 24.18 3.91 11.66
CA GLY A 297 25.33 4.58 12.26
C GLY A 297 26.68 4.18 11.66
N PRO A 298 26.98 2.87 11.48
CA PRO A 298 28.22 2.42 10.86
C PRO A 298 28.40 2.93 9.42
N GLU A 299 27.32 2.90 8.62
CA GLU A 299 27.34 3.33 7.21
C GLU A 299 27.60 4.84 7.08
N ILE A 300 27.04 5.62 8.02
CA ILE A 300 27.24 7.07 8.09
C ILE A 300 28.66 7.39 8.59
N GLN A 301 29.17 6.69 9.61
CA GLN A 301 30.54 6.92 10.13
C GLN A 301 31.63 6.53 9.13
N GLN A 302 31.40 5.49 8.33
CA GLN A 302 32.36 5.04 7.31
C GLN A 302 32.51 6.05 6.16
N SER A 303 31.57 7.00 6.02
CA SER A 303 31.57 8.02 4.95
C SER A 303 32.49 9.24 5.20
N GLN A 304 33.37 9.19 6.21
CA GLN A 304 34.44 10.17 6.55
C GLN A 304 34.34 11.56 5.86
N GLY A 305 33.33 12.36 6.24
CA GLY A 305 33.24 13.77 5.88
C GLY A 305 32.70 14.09 4.48
N SER A 306 32.36 13.11 3.65
CA SER A 306 31.60 13.35 2.41
C SER A 306 30.46 12.35 2.28
N ILE A 307 29.39 12.61 3.04
CA ILE A 307 28.11 11.88 3.00
C ILE A 307 27.56 11.79 1.56
N TYR A 308 27.95 12.74 0.69
CA TYR A 308 27.61 12.77 -0.73
C TYR A 308 28.22 11.63 -1.57
N GLN A 309 29.38 11.07 -1.18
CA GLN A 309 30.02 9.98 -1.94
C GLN A 309 29.35 8.62 -1.74
N ASN A 310 28.66 8.41 -0.60
CA ASN A 310 28.03 7.13 -0.27
C ASN A 310 26.48 7.18 -0.23
N LYS A 311 25.89 8.21 -0.86
CA LYS A 311 24.44 8.46 -0.84
C LYS A 311 23.63 7.27 -1.38
N GLU A 312 24.14 6.55 -2.37
CA GLU A 312 23.45 5.38 -2.94
C GLU A 312 23.41 4.17 -1.99
N ALA A 313 24.50 3.90 -1.25
CA ALA A 313 24.53 2.81 -0.28
C ALA A 313 23.60 3.10 0.92
N ILE A 314 23.64 4.33 1.42
CA ILE A 314 22.75 4.79 2.50
C ILE A 314 21.28 4.73 2.04
N LEU A 315 20.97 5.18 0.82
CA LEU A 315 19.62 5.08 0.24
C LEU A 315 19.16 3.62 0.13
N ALA A 316 20.00 2.71 -0.36
CA ALA A 316 19.66 1.29 -0.48
C ALA A 316 19.40 0.66 0.90
N LYS A 317 20.21 1.00 1.90
CA LYS A 317 20.03 0.55 3.28
C LYS A 317 18.72 1.08 3.88
N ILE A 318 18.44 2.35 3.70
CA ILE A 318 17.20 2.99 4.18
C ILE A 318 15.97 2.34 3.53
N LYS A 319 15.98 2.10 2.22
CA LYS A 319 14.88 1.39 1.54
C LYS A 319 14.66 -0.01 2.12
N ARG A 320 15.75 -0.75 2.38
CA ARG A 320 15.66 -2.07 3.02
C ARG A 320 15.07 -1.97 4.43
N LEU A 321 15.53 -1.03 5.25
CA LEU A 321 15.03 -0.86 6.62
C LEU A 321 13.57 -0.39 6.65
N SER A 322 13.22 0.52 5.75
CA SER A 322 11.85 0.97 5.53
C SER A 322 10.92 -0.19 5.18
N GLY A 323 11.35 -1.10 4.29
CA GLY A 323 10.60 -2.32 3.97
C GLY A 323 10.49 -3.32 5.13
N ILE A 324 11.59 -3.53 5.89
CA ILE A 324 11.61 -4.47 7.04
C ILE A 324 10.69 -3.97 8.17
N TYR A 325 10.78 -2.69 8.51
CA TYR A 325 10.05 -2.10 9.63
C TYR A 325 8.72 -1.45 9.21
N GLN A 326 8.38 -1.52 7.92
CA GLN A 326 7.17 -0.94 7.31
C GLN A 326 6.94 0.52 7.72
N LEU A 327 7.98 1.34 7.65
CA LEU A 327 7.93 2.74 8.06
C LEU A 327 8.73 3.63 7.12
N ASP A 328 8.34 4.89 7.04
CA ASP A 328 9.07 5.89 6.28
C ASP A 328 10.24 6.45 7.09
N ILE A 329 11.41 6.52 6.47
CA ILE A 329 12.64 6.97 7.11
C ILE A 329 13.16 8.17 6.35
N ASN A 330 13.25 9.31 7.04
CA ASN A 330 13.89 10.52 6.54
C ASN A 330 15.12 10.79 7.40
N VAL A 331 16.26 11.02 6.74
CA VAL A 331 17.54 11.29 7.42
C VAL A 331 17.95 12.72 7.11
N PHE A 332 18.15 13.50 8.16
CA PHE A 332 18.54 14.91 8.10
C PHE A 332 19.96 15.08 8.62
N ASP A 333 20.66 16.10 8.14
CA ASP A 333 21.92 16.55 8.74
C ASP A 333 21.68 17.42 9.98
N LEU A 334 22.77 17.81 10.66
CA LEU A 334 22.72 18.66 11.86
C LEU A 334 22.19 20.08 11.58
N HIS A 335 22.12 20.48 10.31
CA HIS A 335 21.59 21.77 9.88
C HIS A 335 20.11 21.68 9.46
N GLY A 336 19.51 20.49 9.53
CA GLY A 336 18.12 20.25 9.15
C GLY A 336 17.92 20.00 7.66
N HIS A 337 18.98 19.86 6.86
CA HIS A 337 18.85 19.53 5.44
C HIS A 337 18.63 18.02 5.26
N LEU A 338 17.68 17.66 4.40
CA LEU A 338 17.43 16.27 4.06
C LEU A 338 18.65 15.68 3.33
N LEU A 339 19.28 14.68 3.93
CA LEU A 339 20.34 13.90 3.30
C LEU A 339 19.75 12.90 2.31
N THR A 340 18.75 12.15 2.77
CA THR A 340 18.09 11.09 2.00
C THR A 340 16.78 10.65 2.67
N SER A 341 15.92 10.00 1.90
CA SER A 341 14.59 9.52 2.33
C SER A 341 14.30 8.15 1.73
N SER A 342 13.52 7.32 2.42
CA SER A 342 12.89 6.13 1.82
C SER A 342 11.98 6.50 0.64
N GLN A 343 11.44 7.73 0.64
CA GLN A 343 10.58 8.30 -0.39
C GLN A 343 11.15 9.61 -0.98
N PRO A 344 12.26 9.56 -1.74
CA PRO A 344 12.94 10.76 -2.23
C PRO A 344 12.05 11.65 -3.13
N ARG A 345 11.09 11.04 -3.84
CA ARG A 345 10.19 11.75 -4.76
C ARG A 345 9.31 12.80 -4.10
N ILE A 346 8.95 12.64 -2.82
CA ILE A 346 8.12 13.64 -2.13
C ILE A 346 8.86 14.97 -2.00
N TYR A 347 10.17 14.90 -1.75
CA TYR A 347 11.03 16.09 -1.64
C TYR A 347 11.52 16.57 -3.01
N ASP A 348 11.86 15.66 -3.94
CA ASP A 348 12.29 16.01 -5.29
C ASP A 348 11.20 16.76 -6.09
N GLU A 349 9.92 16.48 -5.81
CA GLU A 349 8.78 17.15 -6.45
C GLU A 349 8.27 18.37 -5.66
N GLY A 350 8.94 18.76 -4.57
CA GLY A 350 8.65 19.99 -3.82
C GLY A 350 7.33 19.96 -3.05
N ILE A 351 6.85 18.78 -2.66
CA ILE A 351 5.58 18.58 -1.95
C ILE A 351 5.74 18.93 -0.47
N ILE A 352 6.94 18.70 0.06
CA ILE A 352 7.38 19.06 1.40
C ILE A 352 8.78 19.66 1.24
N GLU A 353 9.02 20.82 1.86
CA GLU A 353 10.31 21.52 1.84
C GLU A 353 11.33 20.93 2.82
#